data_AF-A0A6C2D120-F1
#
_entry.id   AF-A0A6C2D120-F1
#
_cell.length_a   1.000
_cell.length_b   1.000
_cell.length_c   1.000
_cell.angle_alpha   90.00
_cell.angle_beta   90.00
_cell.angle_gamma   90.00
#
_symmetry.space_group_name_H-M   'P 1'
#
loop_
_entity.id
_entity.type
_entity.pdbx_description
1 polymer ?
#
loop_
_entity_poly.entity_id
_entity_poly.type
_entity_poly.pdbx_seq_one_letter_code
_entity_poly.pdbx_strand_id
1 'polypeptide(L)'
;MHATNHPAPGEGEAFFSLPVRVYYEDTDAGGVVYYANYLKFCERARTDWLRAMGFEQNRLYLEQDIVFVVRTVKADYLQAAVLDDLLNVVTTIDKLGHASLVFAQTIRRDDKPLFEALITIACVNRVSKRATPIPPAVRAQFATLVQTR
;
A
#
# COMPACT_ATOMS: atom_id res chain seq x y z
N MET A 1 -5.55 -4.77 -24.16
CA MET A 1 -6.28 -4.46 -22.91
C MET A 1 -6.30 -5.73 -22.06
N HIS A 2 -5.25 -5.97 -21.27
CA HIS A 2 -5.25 -7.07 -20.32
C HIS A 2 -5.47 -6.48 -18.94
N ALA A 3 -6.68 -6.70 -18.40
CA ALA A 3 -6.90 -6.54 -16.98
C ALA A 3 -5.98 -7.53 -16.26
N THR A 4 -5.02 -7.03 -15.50
CA THR A 4 -4.28 -7.84 -14.54
C THR A 4 -5.30 -8.27 -13.49
N ASN A 5 -5.81 -9.49 -13.62
CA ASN A 5 -6.69 -10.13 -12.65
C ASN A 5 -5.84 -10.43 -11.42
N HIS A 6 -5.64 -9.42 -10.58
CA HIS A 6 -5.20 -9.65 -9.21
C HIS A 6 -6.42 -10.12 -8.45
N PRO A 7 -6.36 -11.27 -7.77
CA PRO A 7 -7.48 -11.71 -6.97
C PRO A 7 -7.82 -10.57 -6.01
N ALA A 8 -9.10 -10.15 -6.02
CA ALA A 8 -9.62 -9.36 -4.92
C ALA A 8 -9.26 -10.11 -3.62
N PRO A 9 -8.97 -9.40 -2.51
CA PRO A 9 -8.78 -10.07 -1.23
C PRO A 9 -9.95 -11.04 -1.04
N GLY A 10 -9.64 -12.30 -0.72
CA GLY A 10 -10.67 -13.30 -0.47
C GLY A 10 -11.65 -12.73 0.55
N GLU A 11 -12.96 -12.93 0.37
CA GLU A 11 -13.96 -12.40 1.29
C GLU A 11 -13.59 -12.77 2.74
N GLY A 12 -13.17 -11.77 3.54
CA GLY A 12 -12.74 -11.96 4.93
C GLY A 12 -11.23 -11.97 5.21
N GLU A 13 -10.34 -11.86 4.22
CA GLU A 13 -8.90 -11.71 4.48
C GLU A 13 -8.55 -10.27 4.89
N ALA A 14 -8.05 -10.09 6.12
CA ALA A 14 -7.62 -8.80 6.68
C ALA A 14 -6.31 -8.25 6.07
N PHE A 15 -5.92 -8.74 4.90
CA PHE A 15 -4.70 -8.36 4.19
C PHE A 15 -4.90 -8.40 2.67
N PHE A 16 -4.06 -7.65 1.95
CA PHE A 16 -3.95 -7.68 0.50
C PHE A 16 -2.52 -8.05 0.10
N SER A 17 -2.36 -8.89 -0.93
CA SER A 17 -1.04 -9.26 -1.45
C SER A 17 -0.92 -8.88 -2.92
N LEU A 18 0.11 -8.10 -3.25
CA LEU A 18 0.46 -7.75 -4.63
C LEU A 18 1.73 -8.51 -5.04
N PRO A 19 1.69 -9.39 -6.07
CA PRO A 19 2.90 -9.94 -6.64
C PRO A 19 3.63 -8.87 -7.46
N VAL A 20 4.95 -8.75 -7.26
CA VAL A 20 5.83 -7.80 -7.96
C VAL A 20 7.06 -8.55 -8.45
N ARG A 21 7.38 -8.40 -9.74
CA ARG A 21 8.66 -8.84 -10.31
C ARG A 21 9.65 -7.68 -10.24
N VAL A 22 10.88 -7.97 -9.82
CA VAL A 22 11.99 -7.01 -9.87
C VAL A 22 12.53 -6.92 -11.30
N TYR A 23 12.51 -5.72 -11.88
CA TYR A 23 13.07 -5.44 -13.20
C TYR A 23 14.36 -4.63 -13.13
N TYR A 24 15.06 -4.47 -14.26
CA TYR A 24 16.28 -3.67 -14.35
C TYR A 24 16.12 -2.25 -13.77
N GLU A 25 14.99 -1.61 -14.01
CA GLU A 25 14.68 -0.26 -13.51
C GLU A 25 14.58 -0.17 -11.98
N ASP A 26 14.40 -1.31 -11.31
CA ASP A 26 14.30 -1.37 -9.85
C ASP A 26 15.69 -1.49 -9.19
N THR A 27 16.71 -1.88 -9.95
CA THR A 27 18.07 -2.18 -9.44
C THR A 27 19.01 -0.97 -9.50
N ASP A 28 20.06 -0.99 -8.67
CA ASP A 28 21.16 -0.03 -8.71
C ASP A 28 22.52 -0.68 -9.01
N ALA A 29 23.60 0.11 -8.98
CA ALA A 29 24.96 -0.33 -9.25
C ALA A 29 25.48 -1.40 -8.26
N GLY A 30 24.80 -1.61 -7.12
CA GLY A 30 25.07 -2.68 -6.16
C GLY A 30 24.51 -4.04 -6.60
N GLY A 31 23.78 -4.11 -7.72
CA GLY A 31 23.18 -5.36 -8.23
C GLY A 31 21.94 -5.82 -7.46
N VAL A 32 21.38 -4.95 -6.63
CA VAL A 32 20.19 -5.19 -5.79
C VAL A 32 19.15 -4.12 -6.05
N VAL A 33 17.92 -4.32 -5.56
CA VAL A 33 16.87 -3.30 -5.61
C VAL A 33 17.32 -2.06 -4.85
N TYR A 34 17.27 -0.90 -5.52
CA TYR A 34 17.54 0.39 -4.89
C TYR A 34 16.57 0.65 -3.74
N TYR A 35 17.08 1.03 -2.56
CA TYR A 35 16.28 1.08 -1.33
C TYR A 35 14.95 1.85 -1.47
N ALA A 36 14.92 2.96 -2.22
CA ALA A 36 13.71 3.75 -2.40
C ALA A 36 12.62 3.03 -3.23
N ASN A 37 12.99 2.06 -4.07
CA ASN A 37 12.06 1.34 -4.94
C ASN A 37 11.16 0.37 -4.15
N TYR A 38 11.56 -0.09 -2.96
CA TYR A 38 10.66 -0.82 -2.06
C TYR A 38 9.41 0.01 -1.72
N LEU A 39 9.55 1.33 -1.56
CA LEU A 39 8.41 2.21 -1.29
C LEU A 39 7.46 2.34 -2.48
N LYS A 40 7.98 2.24 -3.72
CA LYS A 40 7.15 2.18 -4.93
C LYS A 40 6.31 0.91 -4.94
N PHE A 41 6.90 -0.23 -4.58
CA PHE A 41 6.17 -1.50 -4.47
C PHE A 41 5.06 -1.41 -3.41
N CYS A 42 5.36 -0.85 -2.25
CA CYS A 42 4.38 -0.58 -1.20
C CYS A 42 3.24 0.32 -1.68
N GLU A 43 3.54 1.40 -2.41
CA GLU A 43 2.52 2.29 -2.97
C GLU A 43 1.60 1.57 -3.96
N ARG A 44 2.17 0.82 -4.91
CA ARG A 44 1.41 0.01 -5.88
C ARG A 44 0.42 -0.91 -5.15
N ALA A 45 0.86 -1.61 -4.11
CA ALA A 45 -0.01 -2.50 -3.34
C ALA A 45 -1.16 -1.78 -2.63
N ARG A 46 -0.93 -0.58 -2.05
CA ARG A 46 -2.02 0.21 -1.44
C ARG A 46 -3.01 0.73 -2.47
N THR A 47 -2.50 1.19 -3.62
CA THR A 47 -3.34 1.68 -4.73
C THR A 47 -4.21 0.56 -5.31
N ASP A 48 -3.63 -0.63 -5.49
CA ASP A 48 -4.34 -1.80 -6.00
C ASP A 48 -5.35 -2.35 -4.99
N TRP A 49 -5.03 -2.32 -3.69
CA TRP A 49 -5.99 -2.70 -2.65
C TRP A 49 -7.21 -1.78 -2.68
N LEU A 50 -6.99 -0.46 -2.71
CA LEU A 50 -8.05 0.54 -2.85
C LEU A 50 -8.93 0.28 -4.08
N ARG A 51 -8.32 -0.04 -5.24
CA ARG A 51 -9.06 -0.41 -6.46
C ARG A 51 -9.88 -1.68 -6.27
N ALA A 52 -9.32 -2.72 -5.67
CA ALA A 52 -10.02 -3.98 -5.41
C ALA A 52 -11.24 -3.79 -4.47
N MET A 53 -11.19 -2.81 -3.58
CA MET A 53 -12.31 -2.39 -2.72
C MET A 53 -13.36 -1.52 -3.43
N GLY A 54 -13.15 -1.19 -4.70
CA GLY A 54 -14.02 -0.29 -5.47
C GLY A 54 -13.80 1.20 -5.19
N PHE A 55 -12.74 1.55 -4.47
CA PHE A 55 -12.33 2.92 -4.19
C PHE A 55 -11.18 3.33 -5.08
N GLU A 56 -11.47 3.69 -6.33
CA GLU A 56 -10.43 4.27 -7.17
C GLU A 56 -10.02 5.64 -6.64
N GLN A 57 -8.71 5.86 -6.45
CA GLN A 57 -8.18 7.13 -5.97
C GLN A 57 -8.63 8.31 -6.85
N ASN A 58 -8.75 8.09 -8.17
CA ASN A 58 -9.28 9.07 -9.11
C ASN A 58 -10.73 9.47 -8.79
N ARG A 59 -11.56 8.55 -8.30
CA ARG A 59 -12.94 8.85 -7.93
C ARG A 59 -13.01 9.72 -6.68
N LEU A 60 -12.22 9.40 -5.65
CA LEU A 60 -12.10 10.24 -4.45
C LEU A 60 -11.55 11.64 -4.77
N TYR A 61 -10.59 11.69 -5.70
CA TYR A 61 -9.97 12.93 -6.18
C TYR A 61 -10.95 13.81 -6.97
N LEU A 62 -11.71 13.23 -7.90
CA LEU A 62 -12.61 13.97 -8.80
C LEU A 62 -13.94 14.31 -8.14
N GLU A 63 -14.49 13.43 -7.29
CA GLU A 63 -15.85 13.57 -6.76
C GLU A 63 -15.90 14.18 -5.36
N GLN A 64 -14.81 14.09 -4.58
CA GLN A 64 -14.83 14.47 -3.15
C GLN A 64 -13.69 15.43 -2.75
N ASP A 65 -12.86 15.87 -3.69
CA ASP A 65 -11.67 16.71 -3.45
C ASP A 65 -10.73 16.13 -2.37
N ILE A 66 -10.67 14.80 -2.27
CA ILE A 66 -9.88 14.10 -1.26
C ILE A 66 -8.64 13.48 -1.89
N VAL A 67 -7.51 13.64 -1.20
CA VAL A 67 -6.25 12.98 -1.53
C VAL A 67 -5.67 12.31 -0.29
N PHE A 68 -5.14 11.10 -0.48
CA PHE A 68 -4.36 10.39 0.51
C PHE A 68 -2.89 10.73 0.33
N VAL A 69 -2.26 11.28 1.37
CA VAL A 69 -0.86 11.70 1.34
C VAL A 69 -0.04 10.94 2.36
N VAL A 70 1.19 10.55 1.99
CA VAL A 70 2.14 9.95 2.93
C VAL A 70 2.59 11.01 3.92
N ARG A 71 2.39 10.75 5.22
CA ARG A 71 2.86 11.61 6.31
C ARG A 71 4.17 11.13 6.92
N THR A 72 4.29 9.82 7.14
CA THR A 72 5.51 9.21 7.70
C THR A 72 5.74 7.84 7.10
N VAL A 73 7.00 7.48 6.92
CA VAL A 73 7.45 6.12 6.62
C VAL A 73 8.46 5.73 7.69
N LYS A 74 8.24 4.57 8.33
CA LYS A 74 9.25 3.88 9.13
C LYS A 74 9.48 2.54 8.45
N ALA A 75 10.72 2.21 8.11
CA ALA A 75 11.01 1.02 7.34
C ALA A 75 12.34 0.40 7.74
N ASP A 76 12.36 -0.94 7.73
CA ASP A 76 13.52 -1.77 8.00
C ASP A 76 13.83 -2.61 6.75
N TYR A 77 15.09 -2.56 6.31
CA TYR A 77 15.61 -3.32 5.17
C TYR A 77 16.37 -4.52 5.70
N LEU A 78 15.74 -5.70 5.66
CA LEU A 78 16.22 -6.92 6.32
C LEU A 78 17.14 -7.73 5.40
N GLN A 79 16.77 -7.87 4.12
CA GLN A 79 17.50 -8.62 3.11
C GLN A 79 17.31 -7.97 1.74
N ALA A 80 18.31 -8.09 0.87
CA ALA A 80 18.23 -7.55 -0.48
C ALA A 80 17.42 -8.46 -1.42
N ALA A 81 16.54 -7.85 -2.22
CA ALA A 81 16.02 -8.42 -3.46
C ALA A 81 16.97 -8.14 -4.63
N VAL A 82 17.03 -9.05 -5.59
CA VAL A 82 17.85 -8.96 -6.82
C VAL A 82 16.98 -9.00 -8.06
N LEU A 83 17.60 -8.72 -9.22
CA LEU A 83 16.94 -8.82 -10.53
C LEU A 83 16.20 -10.15 -10.67
N ASP A 84 15.00 -10.09 -11.22
CA ASP A 84 14.13 -11.23 -11.48
C ASP A 84 13.57 -11.93 -10.22
N ASP A 85 13.78 -11.42 -9.00
CA ASP A 85 13.05 -11.95 -7.83
C ASP A 85 11.52 -11.76 -8.00
N LEU A 86 10.73 -12.78 -7.64
CA LEU A 86 9.29 -12.65 -7.44
C LEU A 86 9.02 -12.29 -5.98
N LEU A 87 8.47 -11.11 -5.76
CA LEU A 87 8.16 -10.59 -4.43
C LEU A 87 6.65 -10.58 -4.22
N ASN A 88 6.24 -10.74 -2.96
CA ASN A 88 4.87 -10.49 -2.52
C ASN A 88 4.86 -9.31 -1.56
N VAL A 89 4.13 -8.26 -1.92
CA VAL A 89 3.89 -7.10 -1.06
C VAL A 89 2.60 -7.32 -0.28
N VAL A 90 2.74 -7.78 0.96
CA VAL A 90 1.63 -7.97 1.89
C VAL A 90 1.31 -6.63 2.54
N THR A 91 0.03 -6.25 2.54
CA THR A 91 -0.45 -4.96 3.04
C THR A 91 -1.60 -5.18 4.01
N THR A 92 -1.53 -4.59 5.19
CA THR A 92 -2.55 -4.66 6.25
C THR A 92 -2.78 -3.29 6.85
N ILE A 93 -3.87 -3.11 7.60
CA ILE A 93 -4.15 -1.88 8.34
C ILE A 93 -3.78 -2.11 9.81
N ASP A 94 -2.71 -1.47 10.29
CA ASP A 94 -2.29 -1.50 11.71
C ASP A 94 -3.19 -0.60 12.56
N LYS A 95 -3.53 0.60 12.05
CA LYS A 95 -4.35 1.58 12.77
C LYS A 95 -5.26 2.35 11.83
N LEU A 96 -6.49 2.59 12.27
CA LEU A 96 -7.47 3.44 11.59
C LEU A 96 -7.90 4.59 12.50
N GLY A 97 -7.59 5.81 12.09
CA GLY A 97 -8.01 7.04 12.76
C GLY A 97 -9.26 7.66 12.12
N HIS A 98 -9.49 8.93 12.45
CA HIS A 98 -10.57 9.73 11.85
C HIS A 98 -10.16 10.35 10.51
N ALA A 99 -8.96 10.94 10.45
CA ALA A 99 -8.41 11.64 9.27
C ALA A 99 -7.10 11.02 8.77
N SER A 100 -6.75 9.83 9.25
CA SER A 100 -5.52 9.12 8.90
C SER A 100 -5.65 7.62 9.11
N LEU A 101 -4.73 6.86 8.52
CA LEU A 101 -4.56 5.44 8.73
C LEU A 101 -3.07 5.06 8.67
N VAL A 102 -2.72 3.94 9.29
CA VAL A 102 -1.38 3.36 9.24
C VAL A 102 -1.47 2.00 8.57
N PHE A 103 -0.76 1.87 7.45
CA PHE A 103 -0.55 0.58 6.81
C PHE A 103 0.69 -0.08 7.40
N ALA A 104 0.60 -1.38 7.64
CA ALA A 104 1.78 -2.23 7.80
C ALA A 104 2.00 -3.00 6.49
N GLN A 105 3.22 -2.96 5.97
CA GLN A 105 3.56 -3.61 4.72
C GLN A 105 4.83 -4.44 4.87
N THR A 106 4.77 -5.68 4.42
CA THR A 106 5.90 -6.60 4.39
C THR A 106 6.14 -7.03 2.95
N ILE A 107 7.37 -6.88 2.47
CA ILE A 107 7.79 -7.40 1.18
C ILE A 107 8.58 -8.67 1.45
N ARG A 108 8.10 -9.79 0.90
CA ARG A 108 8.69 -11.11 1.08
C ARG A 108 9.03 -11.77 -0.24
N ARG A 109 10.08 -12.59 -0.24
CA ARG A 109 10.38 -13.58 -1.28
C ARG A 109 10.08 -14.93 -0.66
N ASP A 110 9.11 -15.64 -1.23
CA ASP A 110 8.49 -16.80 -0.59
C ASP A 110 8.02 -16.42 0.84
N ASP A 111 8.46 -17.15 1.86
CA ASP A 111 8.13 -16.90 3.28
C ASP A 111 9.16 -16.02 4.00
N LYS A 112 10.20 -15.53 3.32
CA LYS A 112 11.27 -14.74 3.94
C LYS A 112 10.97 -13.25 3.83
N PRO A 113 10.91 -12.49 4.94
CA PRO A 113 10.75 -11.04 4.88
C PRO A 113 12.08 -10.38 4.46
N LEU A 114 11.98 -9.46 3.50
CA LEU A 114 13.09 -8.67 2.97
C LEU A 114 13.00 -7.21 3.42
N PHE A 115 11.77 -6.70 3.59
CA PHE A 115 11.50 -5.33 3.97
C PHE A 115 10.20 -5.26 4.76
N GLU A 116 10.17 -4.40 5.78
CA GLU A 116 8.99 -4.11 6.58
C GLU A 116 8.81 -2.60 6.70
N ALA A 117 7.56 -2.12 6.66
CA ALA A 117 7.27 -0.72 6.86
C ALA A 117 5.94 -0.44 7.55
N LEU A 118 5.94 0.61 8.38
CA LEU A 118 4.75 1.30 8.86
C LEU A 118 4.62 2.64 8.13
N ILE A 119 3.54 2.79 7.38
CA ILE A 119 3.29 3.97 6.53
C ILE A 119 2.03 4.67 7.00
N THR A 120 2.19 5.88 7.54
CA THR A 120 1.06 6.72 7.94
C THR A 120 0.59 7.52 6.73
N ILE A 121 -0.69 7.37 6.41
CA ILE A 121 -1.39 8.10 5.36
C ILE A 121 -2.37 9.08 6.01
N ALA A 122 -2.31 10.35 5.62
CA ALA A 122 -3.27 11.36 6.00
C ALA A 122 -4.32 11.56 4.89
N CYS A 123 -5.57 11.76 5.28
CA CYS A 123 -6.63 12.19 4.39
C CYS A 123 -6.64 13.72 4.36
N VAL A 124 -6.50 14.31 3.17
CA VAL A 124 -6.37 15.75 2.98
C VAL A 124 -7.40 16.22 1.97
N ASN A 125 -8.07 17.33 2.27
CA ASN A 125 -8.87 18.03 1.28
C ASN A 125 -7.91 18.80 0.35
N ARG A 126 -7.93 18.51 -0.94
CA ARG A 126 -6.98 19.02 -1.93
C ARG A 126 -7.07 20.54 -2.11
N VAL A 127 -8.28 21.10 -2.04
CA VAL A 127 -8.52 22.54 -2.25
C VAL A 127 -7.97 23.35 -1.08
N SER A 128 -8.37 23.01 0.14
CA SER A 128 -7.95 23.70 1.36
C SER A 128 -6.55 23.31 1.83
N LYS A 129 -6.01 22.18 1.35
CA LYS A 129 -4.75 21.55 1.79
C LYS A 129 -4.72 21.23 3.29
N ARG A 130 -5.89 20.98 3.90
CA ARG A 130 -6.03 20.64 5.32
C ARG A 130 -6.41 19.19 5.51
N ALA A 131 -6.02 18.62 6.66
CA ALA A 131 -6.49 17.32 7.07
C ALA A 131 -8.02 17.30 7.15
N THR A 132 -8.63 16.25 6.61
CA THR A 132 -10.09 16.09 6.54
C THR A 132 -10.45 14.65 6.94
N PRO A 133 -11.68 14.39 7.43
CA PRO A 133 -12.07 13.03 7.77
C PRO A 133 -11.97 12.08 6.57
N ILE A 134 -11.64 10.82 6.81
CA ILE A 134 -11.74 9.78 5.79
C ILE A 134 -13.23 9.64 5.42
N PRO A 135 -13.60 9.56 4.13
CA PRO A 135 -14.99 9.38 3.71
C PRO A 135 -15.66 8.22 4.44
N PRO A 136 -16.91 8.38 4.93
CA PRO A 136 -17.57 7.36 5.75
C PRO A 136 -17.60 5.97 5.11
N ALA A 137 -17.86 5.88 3.79
CA ALA A 137 -17.87 4.62 3.07
C ALA A 137 -16.50 3.93 3.05
N VAL A 138 -15.42 4.69 2.80
CA VAL A 138 -14.04 4.17 2.79
C VAL A 138 -13.64 3.75 4.21
N ARG A 139 -13.94 4.58 5.21
CA ARG A 139 -13.63 4.29 6.60
C ARG A 139 -14.37 3.04 7.11
N ALA A 140 -15.62 2.86 6.71
CA ALA A 140 -16.41 1.68 7.09
C ALA A 140 -15.79 0.39 6.54
N GLN A 141 -15.37 0.37 5.27
CA GLN A 141 -14.65 -0.79 4.72
C GLN A 141 -13.29 -1.01 5.37
N PHE A 142 -12.50 0.05 5.60
CA PHE A 142 -11.24 -0.11 6.33
C PHE A 142 -11.44 -0.64 7.74
N ALA A 143 -12.51 -0.25 8.43
CA ALA A 143 -12.81 -0.72 9.79
C ALA A 143 -13.02 -2.24 9.86
N THR A 144 -13.53 -2.88 8.80
CA THR A 144 -13.68 -4.34 8.76
C THR A 144 -12.35 -5.08 8.51
N LEU A 145 -11.30 -4.35 8.15
CA LEU A 145 -9.98 -4.90 7.78
C LEU A 145 -8.88 -4.55 8.81
N VAL A 146 -9.20 -3.76 9.84
CA VAL A 146 -8.25 -3.46 10.92
C VAL A 146 -7.98 -4.75 11.68
N GLN A 147 -6.70 -5.12 11.78
CA GLN A 147 -6.31 -6.27 12.58
C GLN A 147 -6.60 -5.98 14.05
N THR A 148 -7.46 -6.80 14.67
CA THR A 148 -7.63 -6.76 16.12
C THR A 148 -6.41 -7.45 16.71
N ARG A 149 -5.64 -6.75 17.54
CA ARG A 149 -4.56 -7.36 18.32
C ARG A 149 -5.12 -8.28 19.39
#